data_AF-A0A0D6ZA55-F1
#
_entry.id   AF-A0A0D6ZA55-F1
#
_cell.length_a   1.000
_cell.length_b   1.000
_cell.length_c   1.000
_cell.angle_alpha   90.00
_cell.angle_beta   90.00
_cell.angle_gamma   90.00
#
_symmetry.space_group_name_H-M   'P 1'
#
loop_
_entity.id
_entity.type
_entity.pdbx_description
1 polymer ?
#
loop_
_entity_poly.entity_id
_entity_poly.type
_entity_poly.pdbx_seq_one_letter_code
_entity_poly.pdbx_strand_id
1 'polypeptide(L)' 'MSLKNYAILLKILGPAVFLVPIFLKGMGYIKSISPAIMFSLIAIGVVLLIAGNICEAKAIRSGEYRRWRRRIK' A
#
# COMPACT_ATOMS: atom_id res chain seq x y z
N MET A 1 11.88 -2.91 13.87
CA MET A 1 11.55 -3.25 12.46
C MET A 1 11.85 -2.02 11.60
N SER A 2 12.69 -2.12 10.56
CA SER A 2 13.20 -0.94 9.83
C SER A 2 12.08 -0.20 9.08
N LEU A 3 12.17 1.14 8.99
CA LEU A 3 11.31 1.99 8.15
C LEU A 3 11.18 1.49 6.70
N LYS A 4 12.20 0.76 6.22
CA LYS A 4 12.19 0.02 4.95
C LYS A 4 11.09 -1.04 4.86
N ASN A 5 10.97 -1.90 5.87
CA ASN A 5 9.97 -2.97 5.86
C ASN A 5 8.58 -2.36 5.92
N TYR A 6 8.39 -1.28 6.69
CA TYR A 6 7.12 -0.56 6.72
C TYR A 6 6.77 0.07 5.36
N ALA A 7 7.69 0.76 4.69
CA ALA A 7 7.41 1.36 3.39
C ALA A 7 7.02 0.31 2.33
N ILE A 8 7.74 -0.82 2.28
CA ILE A 8 7.45 -1.93 1.36
C ILE A 8 6.13 -2.61 1.71
N LEU A 9 5.89 -2.89 3.00
CA LEU A 9 4.62 -3.44 3.46
C LEU A 9 3.46 -2.53 3.08
N LEU A 10 3.52 -1.23 3.38
CA LEU A 10 2.42 -0.31 3.04
C LEU A 10 2.17 -0.21 1.53
N LYS A 11 3.22 -0.29 0.70
CA LYS A 11 3.10 -0.27 -0.77
C LYS A 11 2.47 -1.52 -1.37
N ILE A 12 2.61 -2.66 -0.71
CA ILE A 12 2.02 -3.95 -1.14
C ILE A 12 0.64 -4.14 -0.50
N LEU A 13 0.49 -3.73 0.76
CA LEU A 13 -0.75 -3.88 1.53
C LEU A 13 -1.82 -2.87 1.07
N GLY A 14 -1.44 -1.63 0.76
CA GLY A 14 -2.35 -0.62 0.21
C GLY A 14 -3.15 -1.10 -1.01
N PRO A 15 -2.49 -1.64 -2.05
CA PRO A 15 -3.19 -2.22 -3.19
C PRO A 15 -3.93 -3.51 -2.85
N ALA A 16 -3.38 -4.37 -1.99
CA ALA A 16 -4.07 -5.58 -1.56
C ALA A 16 -5.43 -5.28 -0.90
N VAL A 17 -5.53 -4.22 -0.09
CA VAL A 17 -6.76 -3.84 0.62
C VAL A 17 -7.92 -3.52 -0.34
N PHE A 18 -7.66 -2.95 -1.52
CA PHE A 18 -8.72 -2.68 -2.51
C PHE A 18 -8.83 -3.74 -3.61
N LEU A 19 -7.72 -4.33 -4.07
CA LEU A 19 -7.72 -5.33 -5.14
C LEU A 19 -8.34 -6.65 -4.70
N VAL A 20 -8.09 -7.10 -3.47
CA VAL A 20 -8.63 -8.38 -2.96
C VAL A 20 -10.16 -8.40 -2.95
N PRO A 21 -10.87 -7.43 -2.36
CA PRO A 21 -12.34 -7.42 -2.38
C PRO A 21 -12.92 -7.22 -3.79
N ILE A 22 -12.22 -6.49 -4.68
CA ILE A 22 -12.63 -6.37 -6.09
C ILE A 22 -12.48 -7.72 -6.81
N PHE A 23 -11.38 -8.44 -6.61
CA PHE A 23 -11.16 -9.78 -7.17
C PHE A 23 -12.17 -10.79 -6.63
N LEU A 24 -12.43 -10.78 -5.32
CA LEU A 24 -13.43 -11.66 -4.70
C LEU A 24 -14.85 -11.39 -5.23
N LYS A 25 -15.17 -10.13 -5.51
CA LYS A 25 -16.42 -9.75 -6.19
C LYS A 25 -16.44 -10.24 -7.64
N GLY A 26 -15.37 -10.05 -8.40
CA GLY A 26 -15.25 -10.50 -9.79
C GLY A 26 -15.30 -12.02 -9.96
N MET A 27 -14.78 -12.76 -8.97
CA MET A 27 -14.85 -14.23 -8.91
C MET A 27 -16.20 -14.74 -8.38
N GLY A 28 -17.13 -13.87 -7.98
CA GLY A 28 -18.46 -14.26 -7.50
C GLY A 28 -18.52 -14.79 -6.07
N TYR A 29 -17.44 -14.72 -5.29
CA TYR A 29 -17.42 -15.13 -3.88
C TYR A 29 -18.23 -14.17 -2.99
N ILE A 30 -18.37 -12.91 -3.40
CA ILE A 30 -19.16 -11.90 -2.68
C ILE A 30 -20.34 -11.48 -3.55
N LYS A 31 -21.54 -11.90 -3.15
CA LYS A 31 -22.79 -11.72 -3.91
C LYS A 31 -23.21 -10.24 -4.02
N SER A 32 -22.88 -9.43 -3.02
CA SER A 32 -23.17 -7.99 -2.99
C SER A 32 -22.15 -7.25 -2.13
N ILE A 33 -21.51 -6.22 -2.69
CA ILE A 33 -20.75 -5.22 -1.94
C ILE A 33 -21.47 -3.91 -2.15
N SER A 34 -21.91 -3.27 -1.07
CA SER A 34 -22.51 -1.93 -1.14
C SER A 34 -21.51 -0.96 -1.77
N PRO A 35 -21.93 -0.07 -2.70
CA PRO A 35 -21.06 0.93 -3.30
C PRO A 35 -20.31 1.76 -2.25
N ALA A 36 -20.96 2.04 -1.12
CA ALA A 36 -20.37 2.76 0.01
C ALA A 36 -19.15 2.02 0.58
N ILE A 37 -19.25 0.70 0.78
CA ILE A 37 -18.15 -0.14 1.31
C ILE A 37 -16.99 -0.16 0.31
N MET A 38 -17.29 -0.26 -0.99
CA MET A 38 -16.28 -0.24 -2.04
C MET A 38 -15.52 1.09 -2.07
N PHE A 39 -16.24 2.21 -1.96
CA PHE A 39 -15.63 3.54 -1.87
C PHE A 39 -14.79 3.72 -0.60
N SER A 40 -15.26 3.23 0.55
CA SER A 40 -14.48 3.25 1.79
C SER A 40 -13.20 2.43 1.69
N LEU A 41 -13.24 1.23 1.08
CA LEU A 41 -12.06 0.39 0.86
C LEU A 41 -11.04 1.06 -0.06
N ILE A 42 -11.50 1.71 -1.13
CA ILE A 42 -10.64 2.48 -2.04
C ILE A 42 -10.01 3.65 -1.28
N ALA A 43 -10.79 4.41 -0.51
CA ALA A 43 -10.29 5.54 0.28
C ALA A 43 -9.23 5.09 1.29
N ILE A 44 -9.48 4.00 2.03
CA ILE A 44 -8.51 3.42 2.97
C ILE A 44 -7.25 2.95 2.23
N GLY A 45 -7.38 2.26 1.10
CA GLY A 45 -6.26 1.81 0.29
C GLY A 45 -5.38 2.96 -0.22
N VAL A 46 -6.01 4.05 -0.68
CA VAL A 46 -5.31 5.27 -1.10
C VAL A 46 -4.57 5.94 0.05
N VAL A 47 -5.20 6.04 1.24
CA VAL A 47 -4.55 6.59 2.44
C VAL A 47 -3.35 5.75 2.84
N LEU A 48 -3.44 4.42 2.81
CA LEU A 48 -2.29 3.54 3.06
C LEU A 48 -1.16 3.74 2.04
N LEU A 49 -1.49 3.87 0.74
CA LEU A 49 -0.50 4.13 -0.30
C LEU A 49 0.22 5.46 -0.09
N ILE A 50 -0.51 6.52 0.24
CA ILE A 50 0.05 7.84 0.54
C ILE A 50 0.93 7.77 1.78
N ALA A 51 0.48 7.14 2.86
CA ALA A 51 1.27 6.95 4.08
C ALA A 51 2.56 6.15 3.81
N GLY A 52 2.50 5.13 2.96
CA GLY A 52 3.67 4.36 2.50
C GLY A 52 4.66 5.23 1.74
N ASN A 53 4.19 6.04 0.80
CA ASN A 53 5.02 6.98 0.05
C ASN A 53 5.65 8.06 0.96
N ILE A 54 4.93 8.57 1.96
CA ILE A 54 5.47 9.54 2.93
C ILE A 54 6.56 8.90 3.81
N CYS A 55 6.37 7.64 4.22
CA CYS A 55 7.39 6.90 4.96
C CYS A 55 8.64 6.67 4.11
N GLU A 56 8.49 6.33 2.83
CA GLU A 56 9.60 6.20 1.88
C GLU A 56 10.31 7.54 1.68
N ALA A 57 9.56 8.63 1.50
CA ALA A 57 10.13 9.97 1.37
C ALA A 57 10.90 10.40 2.63
N LYS A 58 10.41 10.08 3.83
CA LYS A 58 11.14 10.29 5.09
C LYS A 58 12.42 9.44 5.17
N ALA A 59 12.39 8.18 4.74
CA ALA A 59 13.55 7.29 4.69
C ALA A 59 14.61 7.70 3.64
N ILE A 60 14.17 8.37 2.56
CA ILE A 60 15.06 9.00 1.58
C ILE A 60 15.72 10.25 2.16
N ARG A 61 14.94 11.09 2.86
CA ARG A 61 15.44 12.32 3.51
C ARG A 61 16.44 12.04 4.63
N SER A 62 16.30 10.93 5.36
CA SER A 62 17.26 10.49 6.38
C SER A 62 18.58 9.95 5.80
N GLY A 63 18.73 9.89 4.47
CA GLY A 63 19.98 9.49 3.80
C GLY A 63 20.22 7.98 3.76
N GLU A 64 19.37 7.17 4.38
CA GLU A 64 19.49 5.70 4.39
C GLU A 64 19.30 5.11 2.98
N TYR A 65 18.41 5.69 2.19
CA TYR A 65 18.11 5.22 0.83
C TYR A 65 19.25 5.50 -0.18
N ARG A 66 20.01 6.59 -0.01
CA ARG A 66 21.14 6.97 -0.90
C ARG A 66 22.37 6.08 -0.72
N ARG A 67 22.62 5.57 0.50
CA ARG A 67 23.67 4.56 0.74
C ARG A 67 23.27 3.20 0.15
N TRP A 68 21.98 2.91 0.10
CA TRP A 68 21.46 1.62 -0.36
C TRP A 68 21.37 1.50 -1.88
N ARG A 69 20.94 2.54 -2.62
CA ARG A 69 20.94 2.52 -4.10
C ARG A 69 22.35 2.32 -4.70
N ARG A 70 23.39 2.70 -3.95
CA ARG A 70 24.80 2.45 -4.31
C ARG A 70 25.30 1.04 -4.00
N ARG A 71 24.59 0.22 -3.21
CA ARG A 71 24.96 -1.17 -2.94
C ARG A 71 24.24 -2.20 -3.83
N ILE A 72 23.24 -1.77 -4.61
CA ILE A 72 22.47 -2.66 -5.51
C ILE A 72 22.92 -2.51 -6.98
N LYS A 73 23.79 -1.53 -7.27
CA LYS A 73 24.49 -1.45 -8.56
C LYS A 73 25.86 -2.07 -8.40
#